data_AF-A0A9Q7VY14-F1
#
_entry.id   AF-A0A9Q7VY14-F1
#
_cell.length_a   1.000
_cell.length_b   1.000
_cell.length_c   1.000
_cell.angle_alpha   90.00
_cell.angle_beta   90.00
_cell.angle_gamma   90.00
#
_symmetry.space_group_name_H-M   'P 1'
#
loop_
_entity.id
_entity.type
_entity.pdbx_description
1 polymer ?
#
loop_
_entity_poly.entity_id
_entity_poly.type
_entity_poly.pdbx_seq_one_letter_code
_entity_poly.pdbx_strand_id
1 'polypeptide(L)'
;SEKLITTAKLPWLPVDRPLDRFKKLVSEVTQLTVDAKRGNVKLKECLDEYLRMIWSISLSVPVQYIEKHPFDVKASDNVDVYLISNGGRGTAATKVELTESETIESKLGFSAKRTESELPFLVIIDDVELRRPISIAGEADRKKGQLMFVGSANPSLSSVPESYRGGELEFEYYMLWNHKVVPLEHNGCLIRINGANGTLFDKSFLEYQISEQTRLRQLTGEVFAVKGLDSALNIDRESFNIAHPHYQYLKKWMHNALRQFMSKSKALNKDDATVKNKAKIDEIKANINSIVEYFTETKKVSFYSSVKGEQPSLLDEPGSVSVDRSVVFSSARPVTSTEKARMGLHEEKLVAVANILESYGLLSSLSPSEVEKLISAIGKIFLLDIKK
;
A
#
# COMPACT_ATOMS: atom_id res chain seq x y z
N SER A 1 -48.15 -16.41 21.32
CA SER A 1 -46.71 -16.09 21.23
C SER A 1 -46.07 -17.09 20.27
N GLU A 2 -45.83 -16.69 19.03
CA GLU A 2 -45.11 -17.54 18.08
C GLU A 2 -43.67 -17.72 18.57
N LYS A 3 -43.35 -18.93 19.05
CA LYS A 3 -41.96 -19.29 19.37
C LYS A 3 -41.26 -19.53 18.05
N LEU A 4 -40.40 -18.59 17.65
CA LEU A 4 -39.44 -18.82 16.57
C LEU A 4 -38.66 -20.09 16.89
N ILE A 5 -38.63 -21.03 15.94
CA ILE A 5 -37.99 -22.34 16.06
C ILE A 5 -36.46 -22.19 16.23
N THR A 6 -35.90 -21.10 15.70
CA THR A 6 -34.48 -20.77 15.77
C THR A 6 -34.30 -19.37 16.35
N THR A 7 -33.45 -19.24 17.36
CA THR A 7 -33.10 -17.94 17.93
C THR A 7 -32.29 -17.13 16.92
N ALA A 8 -32.65 -15.85 16.72
CA ALA A 8 -31.92 -14.95 15.84
C ALA A 8 -30.46 -14.79 16.30
N LYS A 9 -29.51 -14.96 15.36
CA LYS A 9 -28.08 -14.77 15.62
C LYS A 9 -27.63 -13.42 15.07
N LEU A 10 -28.00 -12.36 15.77
CA LEU A 10 -27.61 -10.99 15.42
C LEU A 10 -26.23 -10.65 15.99
N PRO A 11 -25.45 -9.76 15.33
CA PRO A 11 -24.17 -9.31 15.85
C PRO A 11 -24.30 -8.28 17.00
N TRP A 12 -25.52 -7.92 17.37
CA TRP A 12 -25.82 -6.95 18.42
C TRP A 12 -26.85 -7.49 19.41
N LEU A 13 -26.94 -6.84 20.56
CA LEU A 13 -27.89 -7.09 21.62
C LEU A 13 -29.09 -6.14 21.51
N PRO A 14 -30.28 -6.51 22.03
CA PRO A 14 -31.45 -5.64 22.01
C PRO A 14 -31.25 -4.29 22.71
N VAL A 15 -30.33 -4.22 23.68
CA VAL A 15 -30.03 -3.00 24.46
C VAL A 15 -29.06 -2.05 23.74
N ASP A 16 -28.45 -2.47 22.63
CA ASP A 16 -27.52 -1.63 21.89
C ASP A 16 -28.24 -0.47 21.22
N ARG A 17 -27.61 0.70 21.22
CA ARG A 17 -28.12 1.89 20.54
C ARG A 17 -28.17 1.67 19.03
N PRO A 18 -29.04 2.38 18.29
CA PRO A 18 -29.22 2.14 16.86
C PRO A 18 -27.94 2.16 16.01
N LEU A 19 -27.07 3.14 16.24
CA LEU A 19 -25.79 3.24 15.55
C LEU A 19 -24.80 2.13 15.97
N ASP A 20 -24.80 1.76 17.25
CA ASP A 20 -23.90 0.73 17.78
C ASP A 20 -24.25 -0.65 17.20
N ARG A 21 -25.53 -0.93 16.92
CA ARG A 21 -25.96 -2.15 16.24
C ARG A 21 -25.32 -2.26 14.85
N PHE A 22 -25.37 -1.19 14.06
CA PHE A 22 -24.78 -1.17 12.73
C PHE A 22 -23.24 -1.22 12.78
N LYS A 23 -22.61 -0.51 13.73
CA LYS A 23 -21.16 -0.61 13.97
C LYS A 23 -20.71 -2.03 14.28
N LYS A 24 -21.46 -2.76 15.11
CA LYS A 24 -21.16 -4.17 15.43
C LYS A 24 -21.29 -5.05 14.20
N LEU A 25 -22.31 -4.85 13.35
CA LEU A 25 -22.43 -5.56 12.07
C LEU A 25 -21.20 -5.38 11.19
N VAL A 26 -20.78 -4.12 10.97
CA VAL A 26 -19.59 -3.81 10.16
C VAL A 26 -18.33 -4.41 10.77
N SER A 27 -18.14 -4.24 12.08
CA SER A 27 -16.99 -4.79 12.80
C SER A 27 -16.90 -6.32 12.69
N GLU A 28 -18.00 -7.03 12.91
CA GLU A 28 -18.04 -8.50 12.79
C GLU A 28 -17.66 -8.93 11.36
N VAL A 29 -18.22 -8.29 10.32
CA VAL A 29 -17.88 -8.61 8.93
C VAL A 29 -16.41 -8.32 8.63
N THR A 30 -15.86 -7.19 9.09
CA THR A 30 -14.46 -6.82 8.86
C THR A 30 -13.48 -7.75 9.60
N GLN A 31 -13.86 -8.24 10.78
CA GLN A 31 -13.04 -9.16 11.57
C GLN A 31 -13.07 -10.60 11.05
N LEU A 32 -13.99 -10.95 10.14
CA LEU A 32 -14.01 -12.27 9.52
C LEU A 32 -12.67 -12.55 8.80
N THR A 33 -11.88 -13.44 9.40
CA THR A 33 -10.64 -13.92 8.80
C THR A 33 -10.97 -14.90 7.67
N VAL A 34 -10.20 -14.79 6.60
CA VAL A 34 -10.19 -15.77 5.52
C VAL A 34 -9.45 -16.98 6.09
N ASP A 35 -10.21 -17.93 6.61
CA ASP A 35 -9.66 -19.25 6.91
C ASP A 35 -9.15 -19.86 5.59
N ALA A 36 -8.08 -20.64 5.62
CA ALA A 36 -7.53 -21.28 4.41
C ALA A 36 -8.59 -22.12 3.66
N LYS A 37 -9.66 -22.52 4.37
CA LYS A 37 -10.84 -23.23 3.85
C LYS A 37 -11.97 -22.32 3.33
N ARG A 38 -12.08 -21.06 3.79
CA ARG A 38 -13.25 -20.18 3.51
C ARG A 38 -13.06 -19.24 2.31
N GLY A 39 -11.83 -19.03 1.83
CA GLY A 39 -11.60 -18.06 0.73
C GLY A 39 -12.00 -16.63 1.11
N ASN A 40 -11.98 -15.70 0.15
CA ASN A 40 -12.33 -14.28 0.38
C ASN A 40 -13.73 -14.12 0.99
N VAL A 41 -13.89 -13.25 1.99
CA VAL A 41 -15.18 -12.98 2.65
C VAL A 41 -16.15 -12.36 1.65
N LYS A 42 -17.25 -13.06 1.36
CA LYS A 42 -18.37 -12.56 0.56
C LYS A 42 -19.60 -12.38 1.42
N LEU A 43 -20.33 -11.30 1.22
CA LEU A 43 -21.53 -10.99 2.01
C LEU A 43 -22.60 -12.10 1.90
N LYS A 44 -22.75 -12.72 0.74
CA LYS A 44 -23.69 -13.84 0.53
C LYS A 44 -23.38 -15.07 1.37
N GLU A 45 -22.12 -15.26 1.75
CA GLU A 45 -21.67 -16.44 2.50
C GLU A 45 -21.69 -16.20 4.01
N CYS A 46 -21.65 -14.95 4.47
CA CYS A 46 -21.59 -14.60 5.90
C CYS A 46 -22.84 -13.95 6.48
N LEU A 47 -23.68 -13.32 5.65
CA LEU A 47 -24.91 -12.63 6.09
C LEU A 47 -26.15 -13.31 5.51
N ASP A 48 -27.26 -13.28 6.24
CA ASP A 48 -28.58 -13.66 5.72
C ASP A 48 -29.18 -12.55 4.82
N GLU A 49 -30.37 -12.78 4.27
CA GLU A 49 -31.01 -11.81 3.36
C GLU A 49 -31.29 -10.47 4.04
N TYR A 50 -31.66 -10.49 5.32
CA TYR A 50 -32.00 -9.28 6.07
C TYR A 50 -30.78 -8.40 6.30
N LEU A 51 -29.68 -8.97 6.80
CA LEU A 51 -28.44 -8.23 7.04
C LEU A 51 -27.78 -7.79 5.73
N ARG A 52 -27.93 -8.58 4.65
CA ARG A 52 -27.51 -8.16 3.30
C ARG A 52 -28.31 -6.97 2.79
N MET A 53 -29.63 -6.98 2.97
CA MET A 53 -30.49 -5.85 2.58
C MET A 53 -30.06 -4.59 3.35
N ILE A 54 -29.90 -4.67 4.67
CA ILE A 54 -29.39 -3.56 5.49
C ILE A 54 -28.06 -3.03 4.93
N TRP A 55 -27.12 -3.92 4.62
CA TRP A 55 -25.83 -3.56 4.06
C TRP A 55 -25.94 -2.87 2.69
N SER A 56 -26.73 -3.43 1.78
CA SER A 56 -26.93 -2.88 0.43
C SER A 56 -27.60 -1.52 0.47
N ILE A 57 -28.69 -1.35 1.24
CA ILE A 57 -29.36 -0.06 1.41
C ILE A 57 -28.38 0.97 1.96
N SER A 58 -27.59 0.61 2.98
CA SER A 58 -26.61 1.50 3.60
C SER A 58 -25.52 2.00 2.64
N LEU A 59 -25.22 1.24 1.58
CA LEU A 59 -24.32 1.67 0.51
C LEU A 59 -25.01 2.59 -0.49
N SER A 60 -26.28 2.32 -0.82
CA SER A 60 -27.04 3.00 -1.89
C SER A 60 -27.56 4.39 -1.52
N VAL A 61 -27.89 4.63 -0.25
CA VAL A 61 -28.51 5.89 0.20
C VAL A 61 -27.47 6.92 0.67
N PRO A 62 -27.79 8.24 0.66
CA PRO A 62 -26.86 9.30 1.04
C PRO A 62 -26.72 9.44 2.57
N VAL A 63 -26.42 8.34 3.27
CA VAL A 63 -26.08 8.35 4.70
C VAL A 63 -24.61 8.67 4.92
N GLN A 64 -24.28 9.12 6.14
CA GLN A 64 -22.91 9.38 6.56
C GLN A 64 -22.06 8.09 6.61
N TYR A 65 -20.73 8.24 6.62
CA TYR A 65 -19.81 7.12 6.85
C TYR A 65 -19.84 6.64 8.30
N ILE A 66 -19.46 5.39 8.53
CA ILE A 66 -19.43 4.77 9.85
C ILE A 66 -18.46 5.45 10.82
N GLU A 67 -17.32 5.92 10.32
CA GLU A 67 -16.30 6.66 11.08
C GLU A 67 -16.27 8.15 10.70
N LYS A 68 -15.80 8.46 9.48
CA LYS A 68 -15.69 9.82 8.96
C LYS A 68 -15.71 9.85 7.43
N HIS A 69 -16.00 11.01 6.86
CA HIS A 69 -15.96 11.21 5.41
C HIS A 69 -14.51 11.09 4.88
N PRO A 70 -14.27 10.56 3.66
CA PRO A 70 -12.92 10.45 3.08
C PRO A 70 -12.19 11.78 3.04
N PHE A 71 -12.91 12.87 2.76
CA PHE A 71 -12.34 14.21 2.68
C PHE A 71 -12.15 14.92 4.04
N ASP A 72 -12.59 14.29 5.15
CA ASP A 72 -12.35 14.75 6.53
C ASP A 72 -11.06 14.20 7.13
N VAL A 73 -10.28 13.43 6.37
CA VAL A 73 -8.99 12.90 6.81
C VAL A 73 -8.02 14.04 7.15
N LYS A 74 -7.34 13.89 8.30
CA LYS A 74 -6.35 14.84 8.83
C LYS A 74 -4.99 14.19 9.00
N ALA A 75 -3.96 14.98 9.32
CA ALA A 75 -2.62 14.49 9.61
C ALA A 75 -2.57 13.43 10.75
N SER A 76 -3.45 13.54 11.75
CA SER A 76 -3.51 12.62 12.91
C SER A 76 -4.09 11.24 12.58
N ASP A 77 -4.62 11.05 11.38
CA ASP A 77 -5.28 9.81 10.98
C ASP A 77 -4.33 8.74 10.43
N ASN A 78 -3.03 9.02 10.34
CA ASN A 78 -2.00 8.11 9.78
C ASN A 78 -2.36 7.57 8.39
N VAL A 79 -2.86 8.46 7.53
CA VAL A 79 -3.19 8.18 6.13
C VAL A 79 -2.23 8.95 5.23
N ASP A 80 -1.46 8.24 4.41
CA ASP A 80 -0.62 8.83 3.38
C ASP A 80 -1.48 9.24 2.19
N VAL A 81 -1.63 10.55 1.97
CA VAL A 81 -2.48 11.12 0.91
C VAL A 81 -1.64 11.52 -0.30
N TYR A 82 -2.09 11.10 -1.48
CA TYR A 82 -1.49 11.44 -2.77
C TYR A 82 -2.51 12.08 -3.71
N LEU A 83 -2.16 13.20 -4.34
CA LEU A 83 -2.97 13.87 -5.35
C LEU A 83 -2.72 13.26 -6.73
N ILE A 84 -3.80 12.88 -7.40
CA ILE A 84 -3.82 12.43 -8.79
C ILE A 84 -3.80 13.65 -9.70
N SER A 85 -2.79 13.72 -10.57
CA SER A 85 -2.66 14.81 -11.55
C SER A 85 -2.92 14.26 -12.95
N ASN A 86 -4.12 14.44 -13.49
CA ASN A 86 -4.50 13.92 -14.82
C ASN A 86 -4.25 14.91 -15.98
N GLY A 87 -3.40 15.94 -15.76
CA GLY A 87 -3.09 16.99 -16.74
C GLY A 87 -2.13 16.60 -17.88
N GLY A 88 -1.57 15.38 -17.88
CA GLY A 88 -0.65 14.92 -18.93
C GLY A 88 -0.24 13.45 -18.81
N ARG A 89 0.19 12.84 -19.93
CA ARG A 89 0.73 11.45 -19.93
C ARG A 89 2.00 11.40 -19.08
N GLY A 90 2.03 10.51 -18.10
CA GLY A 90 3.22 10.23 -17.28
C GLY A 90 3.36 11.09 -16.01
N THR A 91 2.39 11.94 -15.71
CA THR A 91 2.41 12.71 -14.45
C THR A 91 2.24 11.75 -13.27
N ALA A 92 3.15 11.78 -12.31
CA ALA A 92 3.12 10.94 -11.13
C ALA A 92 2.28 11.59 -10.02
N ALA A 93 1.62 10.79 -9.21
CA ALA A 93 0.89 11.28 -8.05
C ALA A 93 1.85 11.95 -7.05
N THR A 94 1.46 13.13 -6.57
CA THR A 94 2.26 13.94 -5.64
C THR A 94 1.78 13.75 -4.21
N LYS A 95 2.69 13.72 -3.24
CA LYS A 95 2.30 13.59 -1.83
C LYS A 95 1.65 14.89 -1.37
N VAL A 96 0.54 14.79 -0.65
CA VAL A 96 -0.13 15.92 -0.01
C VAL A 96 0.25 15.91 1.46
N GLU A 97 0.98 16.93 1.90
CA GLU A 97 1.28 17.14 3.31
C GLU A 97 0.12 17.93 3.94
N LEU A 98 -0.54 17.33 4.94
CA LEU A 98 -1.61 17.93 5.71
C LEU A 98 -1.06 18.49 7.03
N THR A 99 -1.55 19.66 7.44
CA THR A 99 -1.33 20.17 8.80
C THR A 99 -2.39 19.62 9.76
N GLU A 100 -2.19 19.69 11.08
CA GLU A 100 -3.14 19.12 12.06
C GLU A 100 -4.55 19.73 11.99
N SER A 101 -4.66 20.99 11.56
CA SER A 101 -5.93 21.72 11.43
C SER A 101 -6.61 21.55 10.07
N GLU A 102 -5.86 21.17 9.04
CA GLU A 102 -6.38 21.05 7.66
C GLU A 102 -6.99 19.66 7.41
N THR A 103 -8.07 19.62 6.64
CA THR A 103 -8.61 18.39 6.04
C THR A 103 -8.24 18.32 4.56
N ILE A 104 -8.41 17.15 3.95
CA ILE A 104 -8.30 17.01 2.49
C ILE A 104 -9.23 18.00 1.78
N GLU A 105 -10.46 18.16 2.29
CA GLU A 105 -11.44 19.11 1.75
C GLU A 105 -10.88 20.55 1.73
N SER A 106 -10.40 21.04 2.87
CA SER A 106 -9.90 22.42 2.97
C SER A 106 -8.62 22.63 2.17
N LYS A 107 -7.75 21.61 2.08
CA LYS A 107 -6.46 21.72 1.39
C LYS A 107 -6.59 21.73 -0.12
N LEU A 108 -7.48 20.90 -0.65
CA LEU A 108 -7.65 20.70 -2.09
C LEU A 108 -8.84 21.45 -2.68
N GLY A 109 -9.65 22.11 -1.84
CA GLY A 109 -10.84 22.85 -2.27
C GLY A 109 -11.95 21.95 -2.77
N PHE A 110 -12.05 20.73 -2.24
CA PHE A 110 -13.13 19.80 -2.57
C PHE A 110 -14.46 20.27 -1.98
N SER A 111 -15.55 19.89 -2.63
CA SER A 111 -16.90 20.40 -2.41
C SER A 111 -17.95 19.30 -2.37
N ALA A 112 -17.64 18.07 -2.82
CA ALA A 112 -18.63 17.00 -2.96
C ALA A 112 -19.39 16.72 -1.66
N LYS A 113 -18.71 16.76 -0.51
CA LYS A 113 -19.33 16.58 0.81
C LYS A 113 -20.48 17.57 1.05
N ARG A 114 -20.34 18.82 0.62
CA ARG A 114 -21.37 19.87 0.77
C ARG A 114 -22.54 19.61 -0.20
N THR A 115 -22.23 19.05 -1.37
CA THR A 115 -23.20 18.73 -2.42
C THR A 115 -24.00 17.45 -2.13
N GLU A 116 -23.53 16.54 -1.27
CA GLU A 116 -24.25 15.30 -0.96
C GLU A 116 -25.59 15.54 -0.23
N SER A 117 -25.69 16.52 0.66
CA SER A 117 -26.94 17.05 1.23
C SER A 117 -26.66 18.18 2.24
N GLU A 118 -27.35 19.31 2.12
CA GLU A 118 -27.36 20.35 3.17
C GLU A 118 -28.16 19.91 4.41
N LEU A 119 -29.04 18.92 4.25
CA LEU A 119 -29.94 18.41 5.29
C LEU A 119 -29.47 17.07 5.84
N PRO A 120 -29.61 16.82 7.15
CA PRO A 120 -29.28 15.53 7.74
C PRO A 120 -30.20 14.44 7.17
N PHE A 121 -29.63 13.50 6.41
CA PHE A 121 -30.32 12.33 5.90
C PHE A 121 -30.06 11.12 6.80
N LEU A 122 -31.12 10.59 7.42
CA LEU A 122 -31.05 9.52 8.40
C LEU A 122 -31.98 8.37 8.00
N VAL A 123 -31.46 7.14 8.01
CA VAL A 123 -32.25 5.93 7.74
C VAL A 123 -32.10 4.98 8.91
N ILE A 124 -33.24 4.58 9.48
CA ILE A 124 -33.32 3.61 10.57
C ILE A 124 -34.24 2.48 10.12
N ILE A 125 -33.75 1.24 10.20
CA ILE A 125 -34.52 0.02 9.91
C ILE A 125 -34.46 -0.87 11.14
N ASP A 126 -35.59 -1.17 11.77
CA ASP A 126 -35.69 -1.99 12.98
C ASP A 126 -34.71 -1.57 14.10
N ASP A 127 -34.70 -0.27 14.38
CA ASP A 127 -33.77 0.38 15.31
C ASP A 127 -32.28 0.19 14.93
N VAL A 128 -31.95 -0.07 13.67
CA VAL A 128 -30.58 -0.07 13.15
C VAL A 128 -30.38 1.19 12.33
N GLU A 129 -29.54 2.09 12.81
CA GLU A 129 -29.21 3.33 12.12
C GLU A 129 -28.13 3.08 11.07
N LEU A 130 -28.47 3.31 9.80
CA LEU A 130 -27.58 3.01 8.69
C LEU A 130 -26.46 4.05 8.54
N ARG A 131 -25.29 3.56 8.15
CA ARG A 131 -24.12 4.35 7.75
C ARG A 131 -23.43 3.65 6.59
N ARG A 132 -22.60 4.36 5.82
CA ARG A 132 -21.79 3.71 4.78
C ARG A 132 -20.82 2.74 5.49
N PRO A 133 -20.83 1.45 5.16
CA PRO A 133 -20.01 0.44 5.83
C PRO A 133 -18.56 0.47 5.37
N ILE A 134 -18.02 1.65 5.04
CA ILE A 134 -16.65 1.85 4.56
C ILE A 134 -15.87 2.56 5.67
N SER A 135 -14.88 1.85 6.22
CA SER A 135 -13.98 2.39 7.24
C SER A 135 -12.89 3.23 6.58
N ILE A 136 -12.70 4.46 7.09
CA ILE A 136 -11.64 5.37 6.66
C ILE A 136 -10.92 5.83 7.90
N ALA A 137 -9.61 5.60 7.94
CA ALA A 137 -8.82 5.81 9.14
C ALA A 137 -9.47 5.17 10.37
N GLY A 138 -9.98 3.94 10.24
CA GLY A 138 -10.45 3.15 11.38
C GLY A 138 -9.30 2.72 12.27
N GLU A 139 -9.56 2.34 13.52
CA GLU A 139 -8.50 2.04 14.50
C GLU A 139 -7.51 0.96 14.01
N ALA A 140 -8.01 -0.08 13.33
CA ALA A 140 -7.19 -1.14 12.76
C ALA A 140 -6.32 -0.65 11.57
N ASP A 141 -6.86 0.28 10.77
CA ASP A 141 -6.18 0.85 9.61
C ASP A 141 -5.10 1.84 10.04
N ARG A 142 -5.38 2.67 11.05
CA ARG A 142 -4.41 3.63 11.62
C ARG A 142 -3.16 2.94 12.16
N LYS A 143 -3.28 1.74 12.74
CA LYS A 143 -2.12 0.99 13.27
C LYS A 143 -1.17 0.53 12.18
N LYS A 144 -1.65 0.28 10.96
CA LYS A 144 -0.85 -0.23 9.83
C LYS A 144 -0.41 0.87 8.87
N GLY A 145 -1.05 2.04 8.93
CA GLY A 145 -0.94 3.07 7.91
C GLY A 145 -1.85 2.73 6.73
N GLN A 146 -2.56 3.74 6.23
CA GLN A 146 -3.45 3.60 5.07
C GLN A 146 -2.95 4.52 3.96
N LEU A 147 -3.07 4.07 2.71
CA LEU A 147 -2.64 4.84 1.56
C LEU A 147 -3.90 5.31 0.79
N MET A 148 -4.04 6.61 0.60
CA MET A 148 -5.17 7.22 -0.08
C MET A 148 -4.71 8.05 -1.28
N PHE A 149 -5.39 7.89 -2.41
CA PHE A 149 -5.22 8.74 -3.58
C PHE A 149 -6.50 9.54 -3.79
N VAL A 150 -6.35 10.83 -4.03
CA VAL A 150 -7.47 11.75 -4.21
C VAL A 150 -7.29 12.56 -5.48
N GLY A 151 -8.39 13.01 -6.07
CA GLY A 151 -8.34 13.89 -7.24
C GLY A 151 -9.70 14.46 -7.58
N SER A 152 -9.70 15.49 -8.40
CA SER A 152 -10.91 16.07 -8.97
C SER A 152 -10.73 16.31 -10.46
N ALA A 153 -11.84 16.49 -11.16
CA ALA A 153 -11.84 16.92 -12.54
C ALA A 153 -13.00 17.87 -12.81
N ASN A 154 -12.68 18.99 -13.44
CA ASN A 154 -13.62 19.92 -14.04
C ASN A 154 -13.14 20.24 -15.46
N PRO A 155 -13.28 19.31 -16.43
CA PRO A 155 -12.82 19.54 -17.79
C PRO A 155 -13.67 20.58 -18.51
N SER A 156 -13.01 21.49 -19.22
CA SER A 156 -13.68 22.27 -20.25
C SER A 156 -14.03 21.36 -21.43
N LEU A 157 -15.31 21.00 -21.56
CA LEU A 157 -15.83 20.20 -22.68
C LEU A 157 -16.12 21.06 -23.93
N SER A 158 -15.54 22.25 -24.02
CA SER A 158 -15.74 23.20 -25.12
C SER A 158 -15.45 22.63 -26.52
N SER A 159 -14.57 21.63 -26.62
CA SER A 159 -14.22 20.94 -27.86
C SER A 159 -15.29 19.96 -28.36
N VAL A 160 -16.24 19.55 -27.51
CA VAL A 160 -17.35 18.67 -27.89
C VAL A 160 -18.53 19.55 -28.32
N PRO A 161 -19.18 19.27 -29.47
CA PRO A 161 -20.35 20.03 -29.90
C PRO A 161 -21.45 20.02 -28.82
N GLU A 162 -22.14 21.13 -28.64
CA GLU A 162 -23.14 21.32 -27.58
C GLU A 162 -24.23 20.23 -27.58
N SER A 163 -24.65 19.80 -28.78
CA SER A 163 -25.63 18.72 -28.98
C SER A 163 -25.21 17.37 -28.38
N TYR A 164 -23.91 17.13 -28.22
CA TYR A 164 -23.36 15.90 -27.66
C TYR A 164 -22.69 16.11 -26.30
N ARG A 165 -22.48 17.36 -25.89
CA ARG A 165 -21.65 17.70 -24.72
C ARG A 165 -22.23 17.15 -23.43
N GLY A 166 -23.56 17.19 -23.27
CA GLY A 166 -24.23 16.70 -22.07
C GLY A 166 -24.11 17.61 -20.83
N GLY A 167 -23.53 18.81 -20.99
CA GLY A 167 -23.41 19.83 -19.94
C GLY A 167 -21.97 20.07 -19.44
N GLU A 168 -21.85 20.65 -18.25
CA GLU A 168 -20.59 20.67 -17.50
C GLU A 168 -20.37 19.32 -16.82
N LEU A 169 -19.12 18.92 -16.64
CA LEU A 169 -18.75 17.74 -15.88
C LEU A 169 -17.88 18.15 -14.72
N GLU A 170 -18.27 17.77 -13.51
CA GLU A 170 -17.48 18.00 -12.31
C GLU A 170 -17.60 16.79 -11.40
N PHE A 171 -16.47 16.24 -10.99
CA PHE A 171 -16.45 15.15 -10.03
C PHE A 171 -15.18 15.17 -9.17
N GLU A 172 -15.31 14.54 -8.01
CA GLU A 172 -14.24 14.31 -7.05
C GLU A 172 -14.12 12.82 -6.82
N TYR A 173 -12.92 12.38 -6.46
CA TYR A 173 -12.61 10.96 -6.36
C TYR A 173 -11.65 10.70 -5.22
N TYR A 174 -11.86 9.57 -4.56
CA TYR A 174 -10.85 8.98 -3.71
C TYR A 174 -10.70 7.49 -3.99
N MET A 175 -9.52 6.98 -3.69
CA MET A 175 -9.17 5.58 -3.72
C MET A 175 -8.37 5.22 -2.50
N LEU A 176 -8.81 4.19 -1.80
CA LEU A 176 -8.10 3.58 -0.69
C LEU A 176 -7.36 2.34 -1.18
N TRP A 177 -6.10 2.25 -0.80
CA TRP A 177 -5.36 1.01 -0.84
C TRP A 177 -5.35 0.40 0.56
N ASN A 178 -5.95 -0.79 0.64
CA ASN A 178 -6.00 -1.59 1.85
C ASN A 178 -5.23 -2.89 1.59
N HIS A 179 -4.48 -3.38 2.58
CA HIS A 179 -3.81 -4.69 2.45
C HIS A 179 -4.78 -5.80 2.04
N LYS A 180 -6.03 -5.69 2.50
CA LYS A 180 -7.13 -6.59 2.18
C LYS A 180 -8.45 -5.81 2.22
N VAL A 181 -9.26 -5.96 1.18
CA VAL A 181 -10.62 -5.41 1.13
C VAL A 181 -11.59 -6.47 1.65
N VAL A 182 -12.33 -6.13 2.70
CA VAL A 182 -13.35 -6.98 3.34
C VAL A 182 -14.59 -6.12 3.58
N PRO A 183 -15.77 -6.52 3.07
CA PRO A 183 -16.05 -7.67 2.20
C PRO A 183 -15.51 -7.51 0.77
N LEU A 184 -15.45 -8.61 0.00
CA LEU A 184 -14.97 -8.60 -1.39
C LEU A 184 -15.82 -7.71 -2.30
N GLU A 185 -17.08 -7.47 -1.93
CA GLU A 185 -18.03 -6.60 -2.61
C GLU A 185 -17.66 -5.11 -2.54
N HIS A 186 -16.76 -4.68 -1.64
CA HIS A 186 -16.22 -3.32 -1.64
C HIS A 186 -15.05 -3.13 -2.61
N ASN A 187 -14.61 -4.20 -3.27
CA ASN A 187 -13.55 -4.09 -4.25
C ASN A 187 -14.08 -3.44 -5.53
N GLY A 188 -13.42 -2.39 -5.99
CA GLY A 188 -13.79 -1.70 -7.22
C GLY A 188 -13.96 -0.20 -7.04
N CYS A 189 -14.72 0.38 -7.97
CA CYS A 189 -15.14 1.77 -7.94
C CYS A 189 -16.67 1.87 -7.83
N LEU A 190 -17.16 2.77 -6.98
CA LEU A 190 -18.58 3.12 -6.91
C LEU A 190 -18.77 4.57 -7.36
N ILE A 191 -19.83 4.84 -8.12
CA ILE A 191 -20.16 6.19 -8.58
C ILE A 191 -21.37 6.68 -7.79
N ARG A 192 -21.22 7.82 -7.12
CA ARG A 192 -22.26 8.49 -6.35
C ARG A 192 -22.72 9.76 -7.06
N ILE A 193 -24.02 9.94 -7.13
CA ILE A 193 -24.68 11.16 -7.62
C ILE A 193 -25.52 11.67 -6.45
N ASN A 194 -25.23 12.87 -5.95
CA ASN A 194 -25.85 13.45 -4.76
C ASN A 194 -25.82 12.49 -3.54
N GLY A 195 -24.66 11.85 -3.31
CA GLY A 195 -24.43 10.89 -2.22
C GLY A 195 -25.09 9.51 -2.39
N ALA A 196 -26.03 9.36 -3.33
CA ALA A 196 -26.73 8.11 -3.62
C ALA A 196 -26.11 7.35 -4.80
N ASN A 197 -26.38 6.06 -4.92
CA ASN A 197 -26.05 5.24 -6.07
C ASN A 197 -27.11 4.16 -6.31
N GLY A 198 -27.27 3.74 -7.56
CA GLY A 198 -28.11 2.61 -7.96
C GLY A 198 -27.32 1.34 -8.26
N THR A 199 -26.00 1.33 -8.07
CA THR A 199 -25.12 0.23 -8.50
C THR A 199 -24.22 -0.25 -7.39
N LEU A 200 -23.74 -1.50 -7.50
CA LEU A 200 -22.68 -2.00 -6.64
C LEU A 200 -21.31 -1.54 -7.15
N PHE A 201 -20.26 -1.79 -6.35
CA PHE A 201 -18.89 -1.54 -6.78
C PHE A 201 -18.56 -2.29 -8.06
N ASP A 202 -18.03 -1.55 -9.04
CA ASP A 202 -17.51 -2.11 -10.26
C ASP A 202 -16.06 -2.58 -10.05
N LYS A 203 -15.88 -3.90 -9.91
CA LYS A 203 -14.58 -4.58 -9.79
C LYS A 203 -13.68 -4.40 -11.02
N SER A 204 -14.27 -4.09 -12.17
CA SER A 204 -13.55 -3.89 -13.42
C SER A 204 -12.98 -2.47 -13.56
N PHE A 205 -13.31 -1.55 -12.65
CA PHE A 205 -12.90 -0.14 -12.72
C PHE A 205 -13.19 0.49 -14.09
N LEU A 206 -14.44 0.39 -14.54
CA LEU A 206 -14.92 0.88 -15.83
C LEU A 206 -14.18 0.19 -16.99
N GLU A 207 -14.10 -1.15 -16.95
CA GLU A 207 -13.41 -1.98 -17.96
C GLU A 207 -11.92 -1.67 -18.12
N TYR A 208 -11.20 -1.55 -17.02
CA TYR A 208 -9.76 -1.36 -17.03
C TYR A 208 -9.04 -2.54 -17.69
N GLN A 209 -8.33 -2.28 -18.78
CA GLN A 209 -7.79 -3.32 -19.68
C GLN A 209 -6.46 -3.93 -19.20
N ILE A 210 -5.80 -3.33 -18.21
CA ILE A 210 -4.48 -3.81 -17.76
C ILE A 210 -4.66 -4.87 -16.68
N SER A 211 -4.15 -6.07 -16.95
CA SER A 211 -4.20 -7.21 -16.02
C SER A 211 -3.20 -7.04 -14.88
N GLU A 212 -3.61 -6.35 -13.82
CA GLU A 212 -2.90 -6.30 -12.53
C GLU A 212 -3.80 -6.82 -11.38
N GLN A 213 -4.23 -8.07 -11.51
CA GLN A 213 -5.30 -8.65 -10.69
C GLN A 213 -5.06 -8.59 -9.17
N THR A 214 -3.82 -8.69 -8.69
CA THR A 214 -3.52 -8.69 -7.25
C THR A 214 -3.69 -7.32 -6.60
N ARG A 215 -3.22 -6.27 -7.25
CA ARG A 215 -3.31 -4.89 -6.72
C ARG A 215 -4.71 -4.33 -6.85
N LEU A 216 -5.39 -4.60 -7.96
CA LEU A 216 -6.77 -4.14 -8.15
C LEU A 216 -7.71 -4.70 -7.08
N ARG A 217 -7.49 -5.92 -6.58
CA ARG A 217 -8.26 -6.54 -5.48
C ARG A 217 -8.10 -5.84 -4.12
N GLN A 218 -7.11 -4.96 -3.98
CA GLN A 218 -6.79 -4.23 -2.76
C GLN A 218 -7.35 -2.80 -2.75
N LEU A 219 -8.12 -2.45 -3.78
CA LEU A 219 -8.61 -1.11 -4.00
C LEU A 219 -10.12 -1.01 -3.75
N THR A 220 -10.47 0.07 -3.07
CA THR A 220 -11.85 0.55 -2.90
C THR A 220 -11.83 2.04 -3.20
N GLY A 221 -12.63 2.48 -4.16
CA GLY A 221 -12.72 3.90 -4.50
C GLY A 221 -14.16 4.33 -4.75
N GLU A 222 -14.42 5.62 -4.54
CA GLU A 222 -15.71 6.22 -4.86
C GLU A 222 -15.51 7.52 -5.63
N VAL A 223 -16.33 7.70 -6.65
CA VAL A 223 -16.47 8.92 -7.44
C VAL A 223 -17.69 9.67 -6.94
N PHE A 224 -17.53 10.91 -6.55
CA PHE A 224 -18.62 11.82 -6.24
C PHE A 224 -18.85 12.74 -7.43
N ALA A 225 -19.94 12.51 -8.15
CA ALA A 225 -20.36 13.40 -9.23
C ALA A 225 -20.99 14.65 -8.64
N VAL A 226 -20.39 15.81 -8.92
CA VAL A 226 -20.87 17.13 -8.51
C VAL A 226 -21.78 17.71 -9.60
N LYS A 227 -21.42 17.54 -10.88
CA LYS A 227 -22.21 18.00 -12.02
C LYS A 227 -22.15 17.04 -13.22
N GLY A 228 -23.28 16.94 -13.92
CA GLY A 228 -23.41 16.42 -15.29
C GLY A 228 -23.35 14.91 -15.46
N LEU A 229 -22.93 14.12 -14.48
CA LEU A 229 -22.89 12.66 -14.66
C LEU A 229 -24.29 12.01 -14.65
N ASP A 230 -25.29 12.74 -14.17
CA ASP A 230 -26.71 12.35 -14.18
C ASP A 230 -27.26 12.19 -15.60
N SER A 231 -26.83 13.01 -16.56
CA SER A 231 -27.25 12.89 -17.97
C SER A 231 -26.72 11.63 -18.66
N ALA A 232 -25.66 11.03 -18.12
CA ALA A 232 -25.11 9.77 -18.61
C ALA A 232 -25.84 8.53 -18.05
N LEU A 233 -26.76 8.70 -17.11
CA LEU A 233 -27.45 7.59 -16.45
C LEU A 233 -28.58 7.04 -17.34
N ASN A 234 -28.71 5.72 -17.40
CA ASN A 234 -29.84 5.09 -18.08
C ASN A 234 -31.14 5.27 -17.29
N ILE A 235 -32.28 5.02 -17.95
CA ILE A 235 -33.63 5.20 -17.36
C ILE A 235 -33.81 4.35 -16.09
N ASP A 236 -33.19 3.17 -16.06
CA ASP A 236 -33.21 2.25 -14.91
C ASP A 236 -32.40 2.75 -13.71
N ARG A 237 -31.55 3.77 -13.87
CA ARG A 237 -30.65 4.32 -12.84
C ARG A 237 -29.66 3.32 -12.24
N GLU A 238 -29.50 2.17 -12.88
CA GLU A 238 -28.61 1.08 -12.47
C GLU A 238 -27.41 0.93 -13.42
N SER A 239 -27.34 1.75 -14.46
CA SER A 239 -26.25 1.71 -15.42
C SER A 239 -26.02 3.06 -16.09
N PHE A 240 -24.82 3.23 -16.64
CA PHE A 240 -24.46 4.41 -17.41
C PHE A 240 -24.44 4.08 -18.90
N ASN A 241 -24.82 5.05 -19.72
CA ASN A 241 -24.63 5.00 -21.16
C ASN A 241 -23.14 5.09 -21.47
N ILE A 242 -22.57 3.96 -21.91
CA ILE A 242 -21.15 3.84 -22.22
C ILE A 242 -20.72 4.84 -23.30
N ALA A 243 -21.59 5.18 -24.25
CA ALA A 243 -21.26 6.13 -25.32
C ALA A 243 -21.29 7.61 -24.87
N HIS A 244 -21.83 7.92 -23.70
CA HIS A 244 -21.97 9.30 -23.24
C HIS A 244 -20.60 9.95 -22.98
N PRO A 245 -20.32 11.18 -23.46
CA PRO A 245 -19.01 11.82 -23.32
C PRO A 245 -18.54 11.95 -21.88
N HIS A 246 -19.44 12.23 -20.94
CA HIS A 246 -19.11 12.29 -19.51
C HIS A 246 -18.59 10.96 -18.97
N TYR A 247 -19.26 9.86 -19.30
CA TYR A 247 -18.83 8.53 -18.89
C TYR A 247 -17.49 8.15 -19.53
N GLN A 248 -17.30 8.46 -20.81
CA GLN A 248 -16.04 8.24 -21.51
C GLN A 248 -14.88 9.05 -20.92
N TYR A 249 -15.14 10.30 -20.51
CA TYR A 249 -14.14 11.12 -19.82
C TYR A 249 -13.78 10.51 -18.47
N LEU A 250 -14.78 10.17 -17.65
CA LEU A 250 -14.58 9.55 -16.34
C LEU A 250 -13.78 8.25 -16.45
N LYS A 251 -14.13 7.38 -17.41
CA LYS A 251 -13.41 6.13 -17.70
C LYS A 251 -11.93 6.40 -17.99
N LYS A 252 -11.62 7.33 -18.90
CA LYS A 252 -10.22 7.69 -19.23
C LYS A 252 -9.49 8.29 -18.03
N TRP A 253 -10.14 9.16 -17.26
CA TRP A 253 -9.58 9.77 -16.07
C TRP A 253 -9.25 8.73 -15.00
N MET A 254 -10.18 7.81 -14.74
CA MET A 254 -10.04 6.70 -13.79
C MET A 254 -8.88 5.77 -14.18
N HIS A 255 -8.78 5.41 -15.46
CA HIS A 255 -7.72 4.53 -15.96
C HIS A 255 -6.35 5.17 -15.81
N ASN A 256 -6.24 6.49 -15.97
CA ASN A 256 -5.00 7.23 -15.72
C ASN A 256 -4.70 7.31 -14.21
N ALA A 257 -5.71 7.54 -13.36
CA ALA A 257 -5.56 7.53 -11.91
C ALA A 257 -5.00 6.19 -11.41
N LEU A 258 -5.55 5.07 -11.90
CA LEU A 258 -5.06 3.73 -11.59
C LEU A 258 -3.60 3.52 -12.00
N ARG A 259 -3.18 4.02 -13.18
CA ARG A 259 -1.77 3.96 -13.59
C ARG A 259 -0.87 4.72 -12.64
N GLN A 260 -1.25 5.93 -12.23
CA GLN A 260 -0.48 6.73 -11.27
C GLN A 260 -0.36 6.01 -9.92
N PHE A 261 -1.45 5.43 -9.45
CA PHE A 261 -1.45 4.57 -8.27
C PHE A 261 -0.47 3.41 -8.41
N MET A 262 -0.52 2.65 -9.51
CA MET A 262 0.37 1.50 -9.70
C MET A 262 1.84 1.89 -9.69
N SER A 263 2.19 2.95 -10.43
CA SER A 263 3.54 3.47 -10.47
C SER A 263 4.02 3.91 -9.08
N LYS A 264 3.19 4.67 -8.34
CA LYS A 264 3.56 5.16 -7.01
C LYS A 264 3.63 4.05 -5.97
N SER A 265 2.65 3.15 -5.92
CA SER A 265 2.66 1.98 -5.05
C SER A 265 3.87 1.07 -5.31
N LYS A 266 4.30 0.93 -6.57
CA LYS A 266 5.53 0.19 -6.91
C LYS A 266 6.79 0.89 -6.39
N ALA A 267 6.84 2.23 -6.46
CA ALA A 267 7.96 3.00 -5.91
C ALA A 267 8.04 2.85 -4.38
N LEU A 268 6.92 3.03 -3.67
CA LEU A 268 6.87 2.90 -2.20
C LEU A 268 7.32 1.52 -1.72
N ASN A 269 6.84 0.45 -2.35
CA ASN A 269 7.25 -0.91 -1.99
C ASN A 269 8.74 -1.18 -2.24
N LYS A 270 9.34 -0.52 -3.24
CA LYS A 270 10.78 -0.64 -3.53
C LYS A 270 11.59 0.07 -2.46
N ASP A 271 11.18 1.27 -2.07
CA ASP A 271 11.86 2.05 -1.04
C ASP A 271 11.83 1.30 0.31
N ASP A 272 10.67 0.77 0.71
CA ASP A 272 10.52 -0.06 1.91
C ASP A 272 11.42 -1.30 1.90
N ALA A 273 11.51 -1.99 0.75
CA ALA A 273 12.38 -3.15 0.61
C ALA A 273 13.86 -2.77 0.75
N THR A 274 14.27 -1.62 0.21
CA THR A 274 15.66 -1.14 0.36
C THR A 274 16.00 -0.75 1.79
N VAL A 275 15.09 -0.08 2.51
CA VAL A 275 15.29 0.28 3.92
C VAL A 275 15.37 -0.96 4.79
N LYS A 276 14.43 -1.91 4.63
CA LYS A 276 14.45 -3.18 5.40
C LYS A 276 15.69 -4.01 5.11
N ASN A 277 16.13 -4.07 3.86
CA ASN A 277 17.36 -4.79 3.51
C ASN A 277 18.59 -4.10 4.10
N LYS A 278 18.65 -2.77 4.08
CA LYS A 278 19.76 -2.03 4.70
C LYS A 278 19.80 -2.26 6.21
N ALA A 279 18.66 -2.15 6.90
CA ALA A 279 18.57 -2.41 8.34
C ALA A 279 19.00 -3.84 8.72
N LYS A 280 18.56 -4.85 7.95
CA LYS A 280 19.00 -6.25 8.15
C LYS A 280 20.50 -6.42 7.91
N ILE A 281 21.04 -5.77 6.88
CA ILE A 281 22.47 -5.79 6.61
C ILE A 281 23.20 -5.18 7.81
N ASP A 282 22.82 -3.99 8.25
CA ASP A 282 23.43 -3.27 9.38
C ASP A 282 23.35 -4.08 10.69
N GLU A 283 22.24 -4.77 10.95
CA GLU A 283 22.09 -5.69 12.09
C GLU A 283 23.07 -6.87 12.01
N ILE A 284 23.20 -7.47 10.82
CA ILE A 284 24.19 -8.54 10.60
C ILE A 284 25.61 -8.00 10.81
N LYS A 285 25.91 -6.77 10.37
CA LYS A 285 27.23 -6.14 10.61
C LYS A 285 27.51 -5.95 12.09
N ALA A 286 26.53 -5.45 12.84
CA ALA A 286 26.65 -5.27 14.28
C ALA A 286 26.90 -6.60 15.00
N ASN A 287 26.18 -7.65 14.61
CA ASN A 287 26.39 -8.99 15.15
C ASN A 287 27.79 -9.54 14.82
N ILE A 288 28.26 -9.36 13.58
CA ILE A 288 29.62 -9.75 13.18
C ILE A 288 30.66 -9.01 14.02
N ASN A 289 30.52 -7.69 14.17
CA ASN A 289 31.45 -6.89 14.96
C ASN A 289 31.47 -7.31 16.43
N SER A 290 30.31 -7.59 17.03
CA SER A 290 30.24 -8.07 18.42
C SER A 290 30.94 -9.41 18.63
N ILE A 291 30.87 -10.32 17.65
CA ILE A 291 31.60 -11.60 17.69
C ILE A 291 33.10 -11.33 17.59
N VAL A 292 33.53 -10.46 16.67
CA VAL A 292 34.94 -10.12 16.50
C VAL A 292 35.49 -9.49 17.78
N GLU A 293 34.81 -8.52 18.37
CA GLU A 293 35.21 -7.85 19.63
C GLU A 293 35.34 -8.83 20.79
N TYR A 294 34.51 -9.88 20.86
CA TYR A 294 34.64 -10.93 21.87
C TYR A 294 35.91 -11.79 21.70
N PHE A 295 36.40 -11.96 20.48
CA PHE A 295 37.50 -12.86 20.15
C PHE A 295 38.83 -12.15 19.81
N THR A 296 38.90 -10.82 19.80
CA THR A 296 40.09 -10.07 19.38
C THR A 296 40.55 -9.08 20.44
N GLU A 297 41.76 -9.27 20.98
CA GLU A 297 42.35 -8.32 21.92
C GLU A 297 43.42 -7.40 21.30
N THR A 298 44.00 -7.67 20.11
CA THR A 298 45.23 -6.90 19.78
C THR A 298 45.62 -6.55 18.34
N LYS A 299 45.00 -7.03 17.24
CA LYS A 299 45.43 -6.59 15.88
C LYS A 299 44.30 -6.59 14.85
N LYS A 300 44.29 -5.59 13.95
CA LYS A 300 43.32 -5.41 12.86
C LYS A 300 43.88 -5.89 11.52
N VAL A 301 43.07 -6.67 10.79
CA VAL A 301 43.30 -7.08 9.40
C VAL A 301 42.49 -6.18 8.46
N SER A 302 43.12 -5.68 7.40
CA SER A 302 42.49 -4.83 6.39
C SER A 302 42.66 -5.38 4.97
N PHE A 303 41.62 -5.29 4.15
CA PHE A 303 41.68 -5.67 2.74
C PHE A 303 41.94 -4.45 1.89
N TYR A 304 42.82 -4.56 0.88
CA TYR A 304 43.09 -3.51 -0.10
C TYR A 304 42.84 -4.02 -1.52
N SER A 305 42.58 -3.11 -2.47
CA SER A 305 42.34 -3.48 -3.87
C SER A 305 43.43 -2.93 -4.79
N SER A 306 44.37 -3.79 -5.21
CA SER A 306 45.44 -3.44 -6.17
C SER A 306 44.88 -2.89 -7.49
N VAL A 307 43.73 -3.40 -7.94
CA VAL A 307 43.04 -3.00 -9.17
C VAL A 307 42.47 -1.57 -9.12
N LYS A 308 42.27 -1.00 -7.92
CA LYS A 308 41.78 0.38 -7.73
C LYS A 308 42.92 1.38 -7.42
N GLY A 309 44.17 0.92 -7.39
CA GLY A 309 45.32 1.75 -7.01
C GLY A 309 45.47 1.98 -5.51
N GLU A 310 44.75 1.23 -4.67
CA GLU A 310 44.96 1.22 -3.22
C GLU A 310 46.19 0.36 -2.91
N GLN A 311 47.21 0.94 -2.29
CA GLN A 311 48.37 0.24 -1.76
C GLN A 311 48.38 0.33 -0.23
N PRO A 312 48.85 -0.71 0.47
CA PRO A 312 49.10 -0.62 1.91
C PRO A 312 50.08 0.52 2.18
N SER A 313 49.73 1.38 3.14
CA SER A 313 50.50 2.58 3.42
C SER A 313 51.67 2.24 4.34
N LEU A 314 52.82 2.92 4.17
CA LEU A 314 53.96 2.82 5.11
C LEU A 314 53.62 3.33 6.54
N LEU A 315 52.41 3.84 6.75
CA LEU A 315 51.86 4.31 8.02
C LEU A 315 50.89 3.31 8.67
N ASP A 316 50.65 2.14 8.06
CA ASP A 316 49.82 1.09 8.64
C ASP A 316 50.53 0.49 9.87
N GLU A 317 49.79 0.19 10.93
CA GLU A 317 50.37 -0.25 12.21
C GLU A 317 51.25 -1.51 12.04
N PRO A 318 52.45 -1.56 12.65
CA PRO A 318 53.36 -2.70 12.51
C PRO A 318 52.70 -3.98 13.06
N GLY A 319 52.24 -4.83 12.14
CA GLY A 319 51.52 -6.06 12.45
C GLY A 319 50.13 -6.20 11.79
N SER A 320 49.68 -5.23 10.99
CA SER A 320 48.45 -5.39 10.19
C SER A 320 48.67 -6.38 9.04
N VAL A 321 47.85 -7.42 8.97
CA VAL A 321 47.81 -8.31 7.80
C VAL A 321 46.96 -7.66 6.72
N SER A 322 47.54 -7.49 5.53
CA SER A 322 46.91 -6.85 4.39
C SER A 322 46.69 -7.87 3.27
N VAL A 323 45.45 -8.00 2.80
CA VAL A 323 45.06 -9.02 1.79
C VAL A 323 44.47 -8.35 0.56
N ASP A 324 44.93 -8.76 -0.63
CA ASP A 324 44.40 -8.25 -1.89
C ASP A 324 42.99 -8.81 -2.18
N ARG A 325 42.04 -7.88 -2.33
CA ARG A 325 40.63 -8.15 -2.66
C ARG A 325 40.47 -8.95 -3.96
N SER A 326 41.37 -8.78 -4.93
CA SER A 326 41.30 -9.45 -6.24
C SER A 326 41.66 -10.95 -6.21
N VAL A 327 42.34 -11.40 -5.15
CA VAL A 327 42.72 -12.81 -4.96
C VAL A 327 41.58 -13.63 -4.32
N VAL A 328 40.67 -12.95 -3.62
CA VAL A 328 39.57 -13.57 -2.87
C VAL A 328 38.23 -13.44 -3.61
N PHE A 329 37.99 -12.31 -4.27
CA PHE A 329 36.78 -12.08 -5.06
C PHE A 329 37.11 -12.16 -6.55
N SER A 330 36.47 -13.09 -7.27
CA SER A 330 36.60 -13.16 -8.72
C SER A 330 36.13 -11.86 -9.39
N SER A 331 36.77 -11.49 -10.50
CA SER A 331 36.60 -10.21 -11.22
C SER A 331 35.21 -9.95 -11.83
N ALA A 332 34.23 -10.82 -11.56
CA ALA A 332 32.87 -10.64 -12.04
C ALA A 332 32.24 -9.43 -11.34
N ARG A 333 32.03 -8.34 -12.10
CA ARG A 333 31.37 -7.14 -11.57
C ARG A 333 29.94 -7.51 -11.19
N PRO A 334 29.50 -7.24 -9.94
CA PRO A 334 28.12 -7.49 -9.54
C PRO A 334 27.18 -6.62 -10.38
N VAL A 335 26.19 -7.26 -11.02
CA VAL A 335 25.28 -6.64 -11.99
C VAL A 335 24.09 -6.00 -11.27
N THR A 336 23.69 -6.54 -10.12
CA THR A 336 22.54 -6.09 -9.35
C THR A 336 22.91 -5.48 -7.99
N SER A 337 22.04 -4.59 -7.48
CA SER A 337 22.21 -3.99 -6.13
C SER A 337 22.20 -5.04 -5.02
N THR A 338 21.45 -6.13 -5.20
CA THR A 338 21.38 -7.28 -4.28
C THR A 338 22.68 -8.08 -4.26
N GLU A 339 23.29 -8.32 -5.42
CA GLU A 339 24.61 -8.97 -5.50
C GLU A 339 25.70 -8.10 -4.87
N LYS A 340 25.67 -6.78 -5.08
CA LYS A 340 26.60 -5.85 -4.42
C LYS A 340 26.51 -5.93 -2.90
N ALA A 341 25.29 -5.90 -2.35
CA ALA A 341 25.07 -6.01 -0.90
C ALA A 341 25.52 -7.37 -0.35
N ARG A 342 25.22 -8.46 -1.07
CA ARG A 342 25.65 -9.82 -0.70
C ARG A 342 27.17 -9.94 -0.70
N MET A 343 27.86 -9.47 -1.75
CA MET A 343 29.32 -9.49 -1.84
C MET A 343 29.96 -8.66 -0.71
N GLY A 344 29.40 -7.49 -0.37
CA GLY A 344 29.87 -6.70 0.77
C GLY A 344 29.74 -7.44 2.11
N LEU A 345 28.64 -8.18 2.31
CA LEU A 345 28.46 -8.99 3.53
C LEU A 345 29.46 -10.15 3.61
N HIS A 346 29.76 -10.81 2.49
CA HIS A 346 30.77 -11.86 2.45
C HIS A 346 32.17 -11.32 2.76
N GLU A 347 32.49 -10.12 2.27
CA GLU A 347 33.73 -9.42 2.59
C GLU A 347 33.85 -9.15 4.10
N GLU A 348 32.81 -8.60 4.72
CA GLU A 348 32.83 -8.33 6.16
C GLU A 348 32.96 -9.61 7.00
N LYS A 349 32.32 -10.71 6.58
CA LYS A 349 32.51 -12.03 7.22
C LYS A 349 33.95 -12.54 7.07
N LEU A 350 34.58 -12.34 5.92
CA LEU A 350 35.96 -12.75 5.70
C LEU A 350 36.95 -11.90 6.49
N VAL A 351 36.70 -10.60 6.62
CA VAL A 351 37.44 -9.70 7.53
C VAL A 351 37.32 -10.18 8.96
N ALA A 352 36.12 -10.51 9.41
CA ALA A 352 35.89 -11.04 10.75
C ALA A 352 36.64 -12.35 11.02
N VAL A 353 36.58 -13.30 10.08
CA VAL A 353 37.32 -14.57 10.19
C VAL A 353 38.82 -14.34 10.19
N ALA A 354 39.33 -13.44 9.35
CA ALA A 354 40.76 -13.12 9.31
C ALA A 354 41.23 -12.47 10.61
N ASN A 355 40.43 -11.55 11.19
CA ASN A 355 40.71 -10.95 12.50
C ASN A 355 40.76 -11.99 13.62
N ILE A 356 39.84 -12.96 13.62
CA ILE A 356 39.87 -14.07 14.59
C ILE A 356 41.12 -14.94 14.37
N LEU A 357 41.45 -15.30 13.13
CA LEU A 357 42.65 -16.12 12.86
C LEU A 357 43.95 -15.39 13.27
N GLU A 358 44.00 -14.07 13.12
CA GLU A 358 45.11 -13.24 13.61
C GLU A 358 45.18 -13.21 15.14
N SER A 359 44.04 -13.10 15.85
CA SER A 359 44.07 -13.05 17.33
C SER A 359 44.58 -14.35 17.96
N TYR A 360 44.38 -15.49 17.30
CA TYR A 360 44.99 -16.77 17.67
C TYR A 360 46.44 -16.94 17.19
N GLY A 361 47.03 -15.93 16.54
CA GLY A 361 48.42 -15.93 16.07
C GLY A 361 48.69 -16.84 14.86
N LEU A 362 47.66 -17.45 14.27
CA LEU A 362 47.80 -18.42 13.18
C LEU A 362 48.33 -17.75 11.90
N LEU A 363 47.88 -16.53 11.62
CA LEU A 363 48.30 -15.77 10.44
C LEU A 363 49.72 -15.20 10.59
N SER A 364 50.15 -14.87 11.82
CA SER A 364 51.51 -14.39 12.11
C SER A 364 52.62 -15.44 11.88
N SER A 365 52.24 -16.73 11.86
CA SER A 365 53.16 -17.86 11.65
C SER A 365 53.35 -18.27 10.19
N LEU A 366 52.56 -17.68 9.28
CA LEU A 366 52.49 -18.05 7.86
C LEU A 366 53.15 -16.99 6.98
N SER A 367 53.71 -17.40 5.84
CA SER A 367 54.19 -16.43 4.85
C SER A 367 53.02 -15.66 4.22
N PRO A 368 53.24 -14.43 3.69
CA PRO A 368 52.18 -13.64 3.05
C PRO A 368 51.44 -14.42 1.94
N SER A 369 52.17 -15.25 1.19
CA SER A 369 51.59 -16.09 0.13
C SER A 369 50.70 -17.22 0.65
N GLU A 370 50.93 -17.71 1.86
CA GLU A 370 50.13 -18.76 2.49
C GLU A 370 48.89 -18.18 3.15
N VAL A 371 49.00 -16.98 3.74
CA VAL A 371 47.87 -16.22 4.27
C VAL A 371 46.85 -15.91 3.18
N GLU A 372 47.30 -15.43 2.01
CA GLU A 372 46.42 -15.20 0.86
C GLU A 372 45.73 -16.47 0.36
N LYS A 373 46.46 -17.60 0.30
CA LYS A 373 45.88 -18.91 -0.08
C LYS A 373 44.83 -19.38 0.93
N LEU A 374 45.09 -19.24 2.22
CA LEU A 374 44.18 -19.64 3.29
C LEU A 374 42.89 -18.81 3.26
N ILE A 375 43.03 -17.48 3.18
CA ILE A 375 41.88 -16.57 3.13
C ILE A 375 41.11 -16.74 1.81
N SER A 376 41.79 -16.98 0.69
CA SER A 376 41.14 -17.32 -0.59
C SER A 376 40.38 -18.65 -0.53
N ALA A 377 40.93 -19.68 0.13
CA ALA A 377 40.25 -20.96 0.33
C ALA A 377 39.00 -20.81 1.20
N ILE A 378 39.10 -20.09 2.32
CA ILE A 378 37.97 -19.77 3.18
C ILE A 378 36.91 -18.95 2.41
N GLY A 379 37.34 -17.96 1.64
CA GLY A 379 36.49 -17.15 0.77
C GLY A 379 35.72 -17.99 -0.25
N LYS A 380 36.36 -18.97 -0.89
CA LYS A 380 35.70 -19.90 -1.82
C LYS A 380 34.63 -20.76 -1.14
N ILE A 381 34.83 -21.16 0.11
CA ILE A 381 33.83 -21.91 0.89
C ILE A 381 32.63 -21.01 1.22
N PHE A 382 32.86 -19.77 1.63
CA PHE A 382 31.79 -18.82 1.91
C PHE A 382 31.03 -18.34 0.66
N LEU A 383 31.67 -18.37 -0.52
CA LEU A 383 31.08 -18.04 -1.83
C LEU A 383 30.41 -19.24 -2.51
N LEU A 384 30.62 -20.46 -2.02
CA LEU A 384 29.88 -21.66 -2.45
C LEU A 384 28.47 -21.63 -1.85
N ASP A 385 27.62 -20.77 -2.39
CA ASP A 385 26.20 -20.85 -2.12
C ASP A 385 25.57 -21.99 -2.95
N ILE A 386 24.86 -22.87 -2.26
CA ILE A 386 24.00 -23.89 -2.86
C ILE A 386 22.98 -23.15 -3.73
N LYS A 387 23.06 -23.33 -5.05
CA LYS A 387 21.99 -22.92 -5.98
C LYS A 387 20.67 -23.51 -5.47
N LYS A 388 19.78 -22.66 -5.00
CA LYS A 388 18.35 -22.99 -4.86
C LYS A 388 17.62 -22.54 -6.12
#